data_AF-A0A7J9GI92-F1
#
_entry.id   AF-A0A7J9GI92-F1
#
_cell.length_a   1.000
_cell.length_b   1.000
_cell.length_c   1.000
_cell.angle_alpha   90.00
_cell.angle_beta   90.00
_cell.angle_gamma   90.00
#
_symmetry.space_group_name_H-M   'P 1'
#
loop_
_entity.id
_entity.type
_entity.pdbx_description
1 polymer ?
#
loop_
_entity_poly.entity_id
_entity_poly.type
_entity_poly.pdbx_seq_one_letter_code
_entity_poly.pdbx_strand_id
1 'polypeptide(L)'
;LYTSSSNYDHENVHLWRDNLRHPCHPLEDCIKIWPQKPTRYREIVATYSIEAKKLGLRILELLSEGLGLGSGFFGDKLSESLLLSVNHYPPCPDPSLTLGVSRHCDPNLLTILHQGDVYGLQVFKDGEWIGVEPLHNAFVVNIGHQLQIISNNKLKSAEHRAVTNSRVARTTVAFFINPSDDCVIEPDKSLIDTDESPAYKPFQFKEFLLNYSSLMGNPEKCLEPFELHA
;
A
#
# COMPACT_ATOMS: atom_id res chain seq x y z
N LEU A 1 -8.69 13.92 -7.13
CA LEU A 1 -9.86 13.33 -6.44
C LEU A 1 -10.48 12.37 -7.44
N TYR A 2 -10.72 11.15 -7.03
CA TYR A 2 -11.32 10.10 -7.84
C TYR A 2 -12.54 9.58 -7.11
N THR A 3 -13.66 9.42 -7.81
CA THR A 3 -14.77 8.60 -7.33
C THR A 3 -14.48 7.17 -7.76
N SER A 4 -14.66 6.22 -6.85
CA SER A 4 -14.20 4.83 -6.97
C SER A 4 -12.68 4.70 -7.12
N SER A 5 -12.19 4.72 -8.37
CA SER A 5 -10.79 4.48 -8.75
C SER A 5 -10.31 5.48 -9.80
N SER A 6 -9.02 5.43 -10.12
CA SER A 6 -8.46 6.25 -11.21
C SER A 6 -8.90 5.80 -12.60
N ASN A 7 -9.55 4.63 -12.73
CA ASN A 7 -10.00 4.04 -13.99
C ASN A 7 -11.53 3.96 -14.10
N TYR A 8 -12.23 4.94 -13.51
CA TYR A 8 -13.69 4.97 -13.40
C TYR A 8 -14.41 4.63 -14.71
N ASP A 9 -13.99 5.22 -15.84
CA ASP A 9 -14.69 5.03 -17.13
C ASP A 9 -14.55 3.63 -17.74
N HIS A 10 -13.65 2.79 -17.22
CA HIS A 10 -13.33 1.48 -17.79
C HIS A 10 -13.41 0.33 -16.77
N GLU A 11 -13.77 0.62 -15.52
CA GLU A 11 -13.97 -0.44 -14.53
C GLU A 11 -15.36 -1.07 -14.67
N ASN A 12 -15.43 -2.40 -14.59
CA ASN A 12 -16.70 -3.12 -14.67
C ASN A 12 -17.56 -2.96 -13.41
N VAL A 13 -16.92 -2.63 -12.29
CA VAL A 13 -17.55 -2.48 -10.97
C VAL A 13 -16.98 -1.24 -10.31
N HIS A 14 -17.85 -0.30 -9.97
CA HIS A 14 -17.47 0.89 -9.19
C HIS A 14 -17.41 0.57 -7.70
N LEU A 15 -16.39 1.11 -7.05
CA LEU A 15 -16.18 1.05 -5.60
C LEU A 15 -16.97 2.16 -4.90
N TRP A 16 -17.48 1.86 -3.70
CA TRP A 16 -18.24 2.79 -2.88
C TRP A 16 -17.33 3.70 -2.04
N ARG A 17 -16.57 4.56 -2.72
CA ARG A 17 -15.51 5.38 -2.13
C ARG A 17 -15.21 6.62 -2.97
N ASP A 18 -14.85 7.72 -2.32
CA ASP A 18 -14.09 8.82 -2.91
C ASP A 18 -12.64 8.81 -2.40
N ASN A 19 -11.69 9.17 -3.27
CA ASN A 19 -10.26 9.09 -3.00
C ASN A 19 -9.51 10.36 -3.39
N LEU A 20 -8.84 10.98 -2.42
CA LEU A 20 -7.86 12.04 -2.65
C LEU A 20 -6.46 11.46 -2.51
N ARG A 21 -5.67 11.51 -3.58
CA ARG A 21 -4.32 10.95 -3.63
C ARG A 21 -3.33 12.00 -4.14
N HIS A 22 -2.17 12.11 -3.51
CA HIS A 22 -1.08 12.98 -3.95
C HIS A 22 0.29 12.49 -3.45
N PRO A 23 1.38 12.76 -4.19
CA PRO A 23 2.73 12.48 -3.72
C PRO A 23 3.08 13.36 -2.52
N CYS A 24 4.07 12.92 -1.73
CA CYS A 24 4.51 13.60 -0.51
C CYS A 24 6.03 13.82 -0.43
N HIS A 25 6.79 13.41 -1.44
CA HIS A 25 8.24 13.59 -1.49
C HIS A 25 8.71 13.88 -2.92
N PRO A 26 9.65 14.84 -3.11
CA PRO A 26 10.11 15.83 -2.13
C PRO A 26 9.00 16.82 -1.73
N LEU A 27 9.00 17.26 -0.46
CA LEU A 27 7.87 17.98 0.14
C LEU A 27 7.66 19.36 -0.53
N GLU A 28 8.75 20.05 -0.80
CA GLU A 28 8.82 21.38 -1.41
C GLU A 28 8.12 21.45 -2.78
N ASP A 29 8.12 20.35 -3.52
CA ASP A 29 7.45 20.27 -4.81
C ASP A 29 6.03 19.74 -4.67
N CYS A 30 5.83 18.72 -3.84
CA CYS A 30 4.52 18.11 -3.62
C CYS A 30 3.51 19.10 -3.02
N ILE A 31 3.92 19.94 -2.07
CA ILE A 31 3.01 20.85 -1.36
C ILE A 31 2.32 21.85 -2.30
N LYS A 32 2.91 22.15 -3.47
CA LYS A 32 2.37 23.08 -4.47
C LYS A 32 1.08 22.55 -5.09
N ILE A 33 0.97 21.22 -5.28
CA ILE A 33 -0.18 20.55 -5.91
C ILE A 33 -1.25 20.06 -4.91
N TRP A 34 -0.98 20.13 -3.61
CA TRP A 34 -1.94 19.73 -2.58
C TRP A 34 -3.12 20.70 -2.47
N PRO A 35 -4.28 20.26 -1.95
CA PRO A 35 -5.43 21.12 -1.70
C PRO A 35 -5.06 22.41 -0.94
N GLN A 36 -5.61 23.54 -1.40
CA GLN A 36 -5.50 24.83 -0.69
C GLN A 36 -6.58 25.01 0.38
N LYS A 37 -7.69 24.25 0.27
CA LYS A 37 -8.78 24.23 1.23
C LYS A 37 -8.99 22.80 1.74
N PRO A 38 -9.21 22.60 3.05
CA PRO A 38 -9.16 23.61 4.11
C PRO A 38 -7.75 24.21 4.27
N THR A 39 -7.64 25.46 4.76
CA THR A 39 -6.37 26.23 4.77
C THR A 39 -5.26 25.56 5.58
N ARG A 40 -5.63 24.74 6.57
CA ARG A 40 -4.70 23.96 7.40
C ARG A 40 -4.28 22.63 6.78
N TYR A 41 -4.84 22.22 5.64
CA TYR A 41 -4.56 20.91 5.03
C TYR A 41 -3.06 20.72 4.78
N ARG A 42 -2.42 21.71 4.13
CA ARG A 42 -1.00 21.61 3.75
C ARG A 42 -0.08 21.49 4.95
N GLU A 43 -0.32 22.29 6.00
CA GLU A 43 0.45 22.25 7.23
C GLU A 43 0.32 20.88 7.91
N ILE A 44 -0.91 20.42 8.16
CA ILE A 44 -1.18 19.16 8.87
C ILE A 44 -0.63 17.97 8.09
N VAL A 45 -0.86 17.92 6.77
CA VAL A 45 -0.42 16.80 5.93
C VAL A 45 1.09 16.81 5.70
N ALA A 46 1.75 17.97 5.74
CA ALA A 46 3.20 18.05 5.72
C ALA A 46 3.79 17.42 6.99
N THR A 47 3.31 17.84 8.17
CA THR A 47 3.74 17.26 9.45
C THR A 47 3.48 15.76 9.50
N TYR A 48 2.27 15.32 9.09
CA TYR A 48 1.93 13.90 9.03
C TYR A 48 2.87 13.13 8.11
N SER A 49 3.13 13.63 6.89
CA SER A 49 4.00 12.95 5.91
C SER A 49 5.44 12.81 6.40
N ILE A 50 5.97 13.81 7.10
CA ILE A 50 7.31 13.77 7.69
C ILE A 50 7.41 12.69 8.78
N GLU A 51 6.45 12.70 9.72
CA GLU A 51 6.45 11.73 10.83
C GLU A 51 6.12 10.30 10.34
N ALA A 52 5.22 10.15 9.37
CA ALA A 52 4.91 8.86 8.75
C ALA A 52 6.12 8.30 7.98
N LYS A 53 6.87 9.13 7.24
CA LYS A 53 8.14 8.72 6.62
C LYS A 53 9.12 8.21 7.68
N LYS A 54 9.32 8.98 8.75
CA LYS A 54 10.24 8.61 9.84
C LYS A 54 9.84 7.29 10.51
N LEU A 55 8.56 7.10 10.78
CA LEU A 55 8.02 5.85 11.33
C LEU A 55 8.27 4.68 10.38
N GLY A 56 7.93 4.84 9.10
CA GLY A 56 8.10 3.77 8.12
C GLY A 56 9.55 3.38 7.87
N LEU A 57 10.46 4.35 7.79
CA LEU A 57 11.90 4.05 7.71
C LEU A 57 12.40 3.31 8.95
N ARG A 58 11.92 3.66 10.15
CA ARG A 58 12.26 2.91 11.37
C ARG A 58 11.74 1.48 11.36
N ILE A 59 10.54 1.25 10.84
CA ILE A 59 9.99 -0.10 10.68
C ILE A 59 10.81 -0.90 9.67
N LEU A 60 11.21 -0.28 8.56
CA LEU A 60 12.06 -0.90 7.54
C LEU A 60 13.44 -1.29 8.10
N GLU A 61 14.07 -0.44 8.93
CA GLU A 61 15.32 -0.81 9.61
C GLU A 61 15.16 -2.02 10.53
N LEU A 62 14.06 -2.09 11.29
CA LEU A 62 13.77 -3.25 12.15
C LEU A 62 13.51 -4.53 11.34
N LEU A 63 12.86 -4.41 10.18
CA LEU A 63 12.67 -5.53 9.25
C LEU A 63 14.01 -5.97 8.64
N SER A 64 14.88 -5.03 8.28
CA SER A 64 16.24 -5.33 7.81
C SER A 64 17.01 -6.12 8.86
N GLU A 65 17.02 -5.65 10.12
CA GLU A 65 17.68 -6.35 11.22
C GLU A 65 17.10 -7.76 11.42
N GLY A 66 15.78 -7.91 11.44
CA GLY A 66 15.11 -9.21 11.59
C GLY A 66 15.36 -10.18 10.44
N LEU A 67 15.65 -9.67 9.24
CA LEU A 67 16.03 -10.47 8.07
C LEU A 67 17.55 -10.73 8.00
N GLY A 68 18.37 -10.08 8.83
CA GLY A 68 19.82 -10.16 8.75
C GLY A 68 20.45 -9.30 7.64
N LEU A 69 19.70 -8.33 7.11
CA LEU A 69 20.18 -7.35 6.13
C LEU A 69 20.98 -6.24 6.83
N GLY A 70 21.85 -5.57 6.07
CA GLY A 70 22.60 -4.40 6.57
C GLY A 70 21.70 -3.21 6.92
N SER A 71 22.14 -2.36 7.84
CA SER A 71 21.44 -1.09 8.14
C SER A 71 21.41 -0.19 6.90
N GLY A 72 20.31 0.52 6.69
CA GLY A 72 20.09 1.38 5.53
C GLY A 72 19.70 0.61 4.27
N PHE A 73 19.47 -0.71 4.33
CA PHE A 73 19.19 -1.53 3.14
C PHE A 73 18.02 -0.99 2.30
N PHE A 74 16.92 -0.59 2.94
CA PHE A 74 15.74 -0.05 2.25
C PHE A 74 15.82 1.46 1.97
N GLY A 75 17.01 2.06 2.08
CA GLY A 75 17.25 3.46 1.78
C GLY A 75 17.11 3.81 0.29
N ASP A 76 17.30 5.09 -0.01
CA ASP A 76 17.36 5.63 -1.37
C ASP A 76 16.15 5.20 -2.24
N LYS A 77 16.43 4.67 -3.44
CA LYS A 77 15.43 4.31 -4.45
C LYS A 77 14.39 3.31 -3.98
N LEU A 78 14.58 2.56 -2.88
CA LEU A 78 13.58 1.62 -2.38
C LEU A 78 12.47 2.29 -1.57
N SER A 79 12.71 3.48 -1.00
CA SER A 79 11.77 4.16 -0.10
C SER A 79 11.61 5.67 -0.35
N GLU A 80 12.11 6.17 -1.48
CA GLU A 80 12.04 7.59 -1.85
C GLU A 80 10.65 8.04 -2.30
N SER A 81 9.86 7.18 -2.94
CA SER A 81 8.57 7.57 -3.50
C SER A 81 7.46 7.46 -2.47
N LEU A 82 7.03 8.60 -1.95
CA LEU A 82 6.02 8.70 -0.89
C LEU A 82 4.69 9.19 -1.44
N LEU A 83 3.62 8.55 -1.01
CA LEU A 83 2.29 8.80 -1.52
C LEU A 83 1.26 8.71 -0.40
N LEU A 84 0.39 9.72 -0.35
CA LEU A 84 -0.73 9.74 0.58
C LEU A 84 -2.04 9.54 -0.17
N SER A 85 -2.94 8.78 0.43
CA SER A 85 -4.25 8.43 -0.11
C SER A 85 -5.30 8.55 1.01
N VAL A 86 -6.12 9.57 0.93
CA VAL A 86 -7.28 9.76 1.80
C VAL A 86 -8.49 9.12 1.15
N ASN A 87 -9.09 8.18 1.84
CA ASN A 87 -10.25 7.43 1.38
C ASN A 87 -11.47 7.82 2.19
N HIS A 88 -12.56 8.20 1.54
CA HIS A 88 -13.84 8.44 2.16
C HIS A 88 -14.87 7.45 1.65
N TYR A 89 -15.45 6.68 2.57
CA TYR A 89 -16.47 5.67 2.30
C TYR A 89 -17.79 6.19 2.87
N PRO A 90 -18.71 6.72 2.04
CA PRO A 90 -20.02 7.16 2.53
C PRO A 90 -20.86 5.97 2.97
N PRO A 91 -21.91 6.18 3.80
CA PRO A 91 -22.87 5.13 4.13
C PRO A 91 -23.46 4.51 2.85
N CYS A 92 -23.52 3.18 2.80
CA CYS A 92 -24.03 2.42 1.67
C CYS A 92 -25.39 1.80 2.03
N PRO A 93 -26.47 2.07 1.29
CA PRO A 93 -27.80 1.53 1.61
C PRO A 93 -27.84 0.00 1.59
N ASP A 94 -27.04 -0.63 0.72
CA ASP A 94 -26.88 -2.08 0.66
C ASP A 94 -25.39 -2.47 0.61
N PRO A 95 -24.73 -2.58 1.78
CA PRO A 95 -23.29 -2.86 1.86
C PRO A 95 -22.95 -4.30 1.43
N SER A 96 -23.94 -5.18 1.21
CA SER A 96 -23.70 -6.55 0.75
C SER A 96 -23.37 -6.64 -0.74
N LEU A 97 -23.74 -5.61 -1.51
CA LEU A 97 -23.59 -5.57 -2.97
C LEU A 97 -22.36 -4.79 -3.46
N THR A 98 -21.56 -4.21 -2.56
CA THR A 98 -20.42 -3.36 -2.94
C THR A 98 -19.26 -3.46 -1.96
N LEU A 99 -18.11 -2.92 -2.35
CA LEU A 99 -16.94 -2.75 -1.52
C LEU A 99 -16.46 -1.31 -1.63
N GLY A 100 -15.87 -0.81 -0.55
CA GLY A 100 -15.13 0.45 -0.57
C GLY A 100 -13.80 0.29 -1.31
N VAL A 101 -13.14 -0.85 -1.15
CA VAL A 101 -11.95 -1.26 -1.91
C VAL A 101 -12.04 -2.75 -2.17
N SER A 102 -11.79 -3.17 -3.42
CA SER A 102 -11.72 -4.57 -3.82
C SER A 102 -10.59 -5.32 -3.10
N ARG A 103 -10.65 -6.66 -3.13
CA ARG A 103 -9.54 -7.50 -2.64
C ARG A 103 -8.27 -7.20 -3.45
N HIS A 104 -7.16 -6.96 -2.77
CA HIS A 104 -5.86 -6.73 -3.38
C HIS A 104 -4.73 -6.91 -2.36
N CYS A 105 -3.51 -7.01 -2.85
CA CYS A 105 -2.28 -6.83 -2.08
C CYS A 105 -1.65 -5.51 -2.48
N ASP A 106 -1.04 -4.82 -1.52
CA ASP A 106 -0.45 -3.52 -1.77
C ASP A 106 0.77 -3.63 -2.71
N PRO A 107 0.88 -2.83 -3.79
CA PRO A 107 1.97 -2.96 -4.75
C PRO A 107 3.29 -2.37 -4.23
N ASN A 108 3.26 -1.61 -3.14
CA ASN A 108 4.38 -0.83 -2.64
C ASN A 108 5.32 -1.63 -1.72
N LEU A 109 6.24 -0.94 -1.04
CA LEU A 109 7.15 -1.55 -0.07
C LEU A 109 6.43 -1.73 1.29
N LEU A 110 5.99 -0.62 1.89
CA LEU A 110 5.34 -0.60 3.20
C LEU A 110 4.18 0.38 3.23
N THR A 111 3.07 0.00 3.87
CA THR A 111 1.88 0.84 4.06
C THR A 111 1.67 1.14 5.53
N ILE A 112 1.41 2.40 5.85
CA ILE A 112 0.99 2.86 7.18
C ILE A 112 -0.41 3.45 7.05
N LEU A 113 -1.38 2.82 7.71
CA LEU A 113 -2.79 3.17 7.61
C LEU A 113 -3.30 3.73 8.94
N HIS A 114 -3.75 4.98 8.90
CA HIS A 114 -4.64 5.54 9.92
C HIS A 114 -6.10 5.23 9.53
N GLN A 115 -6.72 4.28 10.22
CA GLN A 115 -8.04 3.76 9.84
C GLN A 115 -9.24 4.48 10.48
N GLY A 116 -9.01 5.43 11.39
CA GLY A 116 -10.06 6.09 12.17
C GLY A 116 -10.72 5.13 13.17
N ASP A 117 -11.94 5.44 13.62
CA ASP A 117 -12.65 4.67 14.64
C ASP A 117 -13.77 3.77 14.07
N VAL A 118 -13.94 3.77 12.74
CA VAL A 118 -15.00 3.01 12.06
C VAL A 118 -14.40 1.76 11.44
N TYR A 119 -14.97 0.60 11.79
CA TYR A 119 -14.60 -0.68 11.22
C TYR A 119 -14.82 -0.71 9.70
N GLY A 120 -13.99 -1.48 8.99
CA GLY A 120 -14.18 -1.72 7.56
C GLY A 120 -13.01 -2.38 6.86
N LEU A 121 -11.80 -2.34 7.43
CA LEU A 121 -10.67 -3.09 6.90
C LEU A 121 -10.84 -4.59 7.21
N GLN A 122 -10.63 -5.43 6.21
CA GLN A 122 -10.52 -6.87 6.38
C GLN A 122 -9.26 -7.38 5.70
N VAL A 123 -8.58 -8.34 6.32
CA VAL A 123 -7.41 -9.04 5.79
C VAL A 123 -7.79 -10.50 5.57
N PHE A 124 -7.35 -11.08 4.46
CA PHE A 124 -7.58 -12.48 4.14
C PHE A 124 -6.46 -13.33 4.75
N LYS A 125 -6.82 -14.35 5.52
CA LYS A 125 -5.88 -15.27 6.14
C LYS A 125 -6.54 -16.63 6.32
N ASP A 126 -5.83 -17.70 5.99
CA ASP A 126 -6.25 -19.09 6.20
C ASP A 126 -7.65 -19.42 5.62
N GLY A 127 -7.98 -18.81 4.47
CA GLY A 127 -9.27 -19.02 3.80
C GLY A 127 -10.41 -18.10 4.26
N GLU A 128 -10.17 -17.22 5.23
CA GLU A 128 -11.19 -16.39 5.85
C GLU A 128 -10.86 -14.89 5.83
N TRP A 129 -11.89 -14.06 5.75
CA TRP A 129 -11.79 -12.61 5.89
C TRP A 129 -11.86 -12.21 7.36
N ILE A 130 -10.74 -11.77 7.91
CA ILE A 130 -10.61 -11.34 9.31
C ILE A 130 -10.75 -9.83 9.38
N GLY A 131 -11.61 -9.36 10.27
CA GLY A 131 -11.77 -7.94 10.57
C GLY A 131 -10.60 -7.36 11.33
N VAL A 132 -10.11 -6.19 10.92
CA VAL A 132 -9.10 -5.45 11.68
C VAL A 132 -9.81 -4.42 12.56
N GLU A 133 -9.74 -4.63 13.88
CA GLU A 133 -10.37 -3.73 14.84
C GLU A 133 -9.69 -2.35 14.84
N PRO A 134 -10.45 -1.24 14.75
CA PRO A 134 -9.93 0.09 14.97
C PRO A 134 -9.48 0.27 16.42
N LEU A 135 -8.18 0.52 16.61
CA LEU A 135 -7.61 0.81 17.92
C LEU A 135 -7.25 2.30 18.02
N HIS A 136 -7.65 2.92 19.12
CA HIS A 136 -7.33 4.31 19.40
C HIS A 136 -5.81 4.52 19.48
N ASN A 137 -5.31 5.60 18.86
CA ASN A 137 -3.89 5.93 18.78
C ASN A 137 -2.99 4.85 18.15
N ALA A 138 -3.54 4.01 17.27
CA ALA A 138 -2.78 3.01 16.55
C ALA A 138 -2.78 3.26 15.03
N PHE A 139 -1.71 2.81 14.38
CA PHE A 139 -1.66 2.62 12.94
C PHE A 139 -1.73 1.13 12.63
N VAL A 140 -2.40 0.78 11.54
CA VAL A 140 -2.23 -0.53 10.92
C VAL A 140 -1.04 -0.44 9.98
N VAL A 141 -0.13 -1.41 10.06
CA VAL A 141 1.03 -1.50 9.16
C VAL A 141 0.92 -2.81 8.40
N ASN A 142 1.05 -2.74 7.08
CA ASN A 142 1.10 -3.93 6.23
C ASN A 142 2.22 -3.84 5.21
N ILE A 143 2.69 -5.02 4.83
CA ILE A 143 3.78 -5.22 3.89
C ILE A 143 3.20 -5.35 2.48
N GLY A 144 3.80 -4.65 1.51
CA GLY A 144 3.43 -4.75 0.11
C GLY A 144 4.28 -5.77 -0.65
N HIS A 145 3.96 -5.97 -1.93
CA HIS A 145 4.60 -6.96 -2.78
C HIS A 145 6.12 -6.78 -2.88
N GLN A 146 6.64 -5.55 -2.86
CA GLN A 146 8.07 -5.34 -3.06
C GLN A 146 8.90 -5.95 -1.92
N LEU A 147 8.42 -5.86 -0.68
CA LEU A 147 9.07 -6.52 0.47
C LEU A 147 8.95 -8.06 0.40
N GLN A 148 7.82 -8.61 -0.07
CA GLN A 148 7.69 -10.05 -0.29
C GLN A 148 8.70 -10.55 -1.33
N ILE A 149 8.88 -9.81 -2.42
CA ILE A 149 9.79 -10.17 -3.51
C ILE A 149 11.24 -10.09 -3.04
N ILE A 150 11.64 -8.96 -2.44
CA ILE A 150 13.00 -8.75 -1.91
C ILE A 150 13.36 -9.80 -0.86
N SER A 151 12.42 -10.16 0.02
CA SER A 151 12.65 -11.17 1.05
C SER A 151 12.58 -12.61 0.56
N ASN A 152 12.47 -12.84 -0.75
CA ASN A 152 12.28 -14.15 -1.35
C ASN A 152 11.16 -14.95 -0.66
N ASN A 153 9.98 -14.36 -0.54
CA ASN A 153 8.80 -14.95 0.12
C ASN A 153 8.89 -15.18 1.65
N LYS A 154 9.97 -14.79 2.34
CA LYS A 154 10.06 -14.87 3.81
C LYS A 154 9.06 -13.92 4.50
N LEU A 155 8.76 -12.78 3.88
CA LEU A 155 7.63 -11.92 4.24
C LEU A 155 6.51 -12.08 3.21
N LYS A 156 5.26 -11.95 3.66
CA LYS A 156 4.08 -12.08 2.79
C LYS A 156 3.29 -10.78 2.75
N SER A 157 2.93 -10.35 1.54
CA SER A 157 2.02 -9.23 1.35
C SER A 157 0.61 -9.64 1.77
N ALA A 158 -0.06 -8.76 2.50
CA ALA A 158 -1.37 -9.05 3.06
C ALA A 158 -2.47 -8.76 2.01
N GLU A 159 -3.19 -9.80 1.59
CA GLU A 159 -4.42 -9.61 0.82
C GLU A 159 -5.46 -8.98 1.73
N HIS A 160 -6.03 -7.85 1.31
CA HIS A 160 -6.95 -7.08 2.12
C HIS A 160 -8.02 -6.39 1.26
N ARG A 161 -9.13 -5.98 1.89
CA ARG A 161 -10.23 -5.25 1.27
C ARG A 161 -10.83 -4.25 2.26
N ALA A 162 -11.66 -3.33 1.75
CA ALA A 162 -12.46 -2.45 2.61
C ALA A 162 -13.96 -2.67 2.35
N VAL A 163 -14.69 -3.11 3.37
CA VAL A 163 -16.15 -3.23 3.33
C VAL A 163 -16.81 -1.91 3.73
N THR A 164 -18.04 -1.69 3.27
CA THR A 164 -18.85 -0.54 3.64
C THR A 164 -19.88 -0.89 4.70
N ASN A 165 -20.59 0.12 5.20
CA ASN A 165 -21.71 -0.07 6.13
C ASN A 165 -22.81 0.96 5.82
N SER A 166 -24.02 0.72 6.31
CA SER A 166 -25.19 1.55 5.98
C SER A 166 -25.44 2.74 6.89
N ARG A 167 -24.61 2.95 7.91
CA ARG A 167 -24.92 3.89 9.01
C ARG A 167 -23.95 5.04 9.13
N VAL A 168 -22.65 4.77 9.02
CA VAL A 168 -21.59 5.70 9.41
C VAL A 168 -20.55 5.77 8.31
N ALA A 169 -20.23 6.98 7.86
CA ALA A 169 -19.15 7.20 6.92
C ALA A 169 -17.80 6.83 7.57
N ARG A 170 -16.89 6.28 6.77
CA ARG A 170 -15.53 5.94 7.21
C ARG A 170 -14.52 6.78 6.43
N THR A 171 -13.52 7.33 7.10
CA THR A 171 -12.41 8.02 6.44
C THR A 171 -11.09 7.41 6.89
N THR A 172 -10.22 7.06 5.95
CA THR A 172 -8.87 6.57 6.25
C THR A 172 -7.80 7.37 5.55
N VAL A 173 -6.59 7.36 6.11
CA VAL A 173 -5.40 7.94 5.49
C VAL A 173 -4.36 6.83 5.36
N ALA A 174 -4.11 6.39 4.14
CA ALA A 174 -3.04 5.45 3.82
C ALA A 174 -1.80 6.22 3.36
N PHE A 175 -0.66 5.91 3.94
CA PHE A 175 0.65 6.43 3.56
C PHE A 175 1.48 5.28 3.02
N PHE A 176 1.85 5.37 1.75
CA PHE A 176 2.58 4.35 1.02
C PHE A 176 4.02 4.78 0.84
N ILE A 177 4.94 3.89 1.23
CA ILE A 177 6.36 3.98 0.92
C ILE A 177 6.62 3.05 -0.25
N ASN A 178 7.07 3.63 -1.36
CA ASN A 178 7.28 2.95 -2.63
C ASN A 178 8.74 3.07 -3.06
N PRO A 179 9.24 2.11 -3.84
CA PRO A 179 10.40 2.34 -4.66
C PRO A 179 10.17 3.45 -5.69
N SER A 180 11.25 4.06 -6.16
CA SER A 180 11.26 4.91 -7.35
C SER A 180 10.98 4.07 -8.60
N ASP A 181 10.36 4.67 -9.63
CA ASP A 181 9.95 3.97 -10.85
C ASP A 181 11.07 3.17 -11.52
N ASP A 182 12.30 3.69 -11.49
CA ASP A 182 13.50 3.10 -12.08
C ASP A 182 14.26 2.16 -11.13
N CYS A 183 13.75 1.95 -9.91
CA CYS A 183 14.34 1.01 -8.96
C CYS A 183 14.18 -0.41 -9.49
N VAL A 184 15.28 -1.17 -9.51
CA VAL A 184 15.27 -2.60 -9.82
C VAL A 184 14.91 -3.35 -8.55
N ILE A 185 13.88 -4.19 -8.64
CA ILE A 185 13.41 -5.05 -7.57
C ILE A 185 13.80 -6.48 -7.92
N GLU A 186 14.44 -7.16 -6.97
CA GLU A 186 14.82 -8.56 -7.08
C GLU A 186 14.94 -9.18 -5.67
N PRO A 187 14.84 -10.51 -5.54
CA PRO A 187 15.16 -11.19 -4.28
C PRO A 187 16.60 -10.89 -3.84
N ASP A 188 16.78 -10.52 -2.57
CA ASP A 188 18.12 -10.29 -2.03
C ASP A 188 18.86 -11.63 -1.89
N LYS A 189 20.07 -11.69 -2.46
CA LYS A 189 20.87 -12.92 -2.51
C LYS A 189 21.28 -13.43 -1.13
N SER A 190 21.40 -12.55 -0.13
CA SER A 190 21.74 -12.97 1.24
C SER A 190 20.56 -13.62 1.97
N LEU A 191 19.34 -13.46 1.44
CA LEU A 191 18.12 -14.05 2.00
C LEU A 191 17.70 -15.36 1.33
N ILE A 192 18.37 -15.77 0.26
CA ILE A 192 18.13 -17.05 -0.42
C ILE A 192 19.02 -18.11 0.22
N ASP A 193 18.41 -19.20 0.69
CA ASP A 193 19.17 -20.30 1.30
C ASP A 193 20.00 -21.02 0.23
N THR A 194 21.11 -21.68 0.62
CA THR A 194 22.09 -22.23 -0.36
C THR A 194 21.50 -23.26 -1.33
N ASP A 195 20.45 -23.96 -0.90
CA ASP A 195 19.73 -24.98 -1.69
C ASP A 195 18.45 -24.42 -2.34
N GLU A 196 18.19 -23.12 -2.22
CA GLU A 196 16.99 -22.45 -2.72
C GLU A 196 17.30 -21.64 -4.00
N SER A 197 16.35 -21.61 -4.94
CA SER A 197 16.40 -20.74 -6.11
C SER A 197 15.62 -19.45 -5.85
N PRO A 198 16.01 -18.31 -6.46
CA PRO A 198 15.20 -17.09 -6.40
C PRO A 198 13.79 -17.35 -6.94
N ALA A 199 12.77 -16.97 -6.17
CA ALA A 199 11.38 -17.12 -6.57
C ALA A 199 10.98 -16.13 -7.68
N TYR A 200 11.69 -15.00 -7.79
CA TYR A 200 11.37 -13.91 -8.70
C TYR A 200 12.60 -13.49 -9.53
N LYS A 201 12.35 -13.04 -10.76
CA LYS A 201 13.36 -12.42 -11.64
C LYS A 201 13.51 -10.92 -11.31
N PRO A 202 14.63 -10.28 -11.63
CA PRO A 202 14.77 -8.82 -11.51
C PRO A 202 13.86 -8.08 -12.51
N PHE A 203 13.25 -6.97 -12.08
CA PHE A 203 12.43 -6.09 -12.92
C PHE A 203 12.46 -4.65 -12.40
N GLN A 204 12.06 -3.67 -13.21
CA GLN A 204 11.89 -2.29 -12.72
C GLN A 204 10.53 -2.13 -12.03
N PHE A 205 10.47 -1.36 -10.94
CA PHE A 205 9.23 -1.12 -10.20
C PHE A 205 8.12 -0.54 -11.10
N LYS A 206 8.46 0.31 -12.07
CA LYS A 206 7.51 0.81 -13.07
C LYS A 206 6.87 -0.29 -13.91
N GLU A 207 7.63 -1.31 -14.31
CA GLU A 207 7.10 -2.45 -15.07
C GLU A 207 6.08 -3.23 -14.22
N PHE A 208 6.39 -3.41 -12.93
CA PHE A 208 5.48 -4.01 -11.97
C PHE A 208 4.18 -3.20 -11.82
N LEU A 209 4.27 -1.88 -11.64
CA LEU A 209 3.09 -1.03 -11.50
C LEU A 209 2.18 -1.05 -12.73
N LEU A 210 2.76 -1.08 -13.94
CA LEU A 210 1.99 -1.21 -15.18
C LEU A 210 1.26 -2.55 -15.27
N ASN A 211 1.92 -3.65 -14.93
CA ASN A 211 1.29 -4.98 -14.86
C ASN A 211 0.21 -5.06 -13.78
N TYR A 212 0.50 -4.55 -12.58
CA TYR A 212 -0.44 -4.52 -11.47
C TYR A 212 -1.70 -3.72 -11.83
N SER A 213 -1.53 -2.57 -12.50
CA SER A 213 -2.65 -1.72 -12.91
C SER A 213 -3.50 -2.36 -14.01
N SER A 214 -2.89 -3.02 -15.01
CA SER A 214 -3.62 -3.69 -16.09
C SER A 214 -4.47 -4.87 -15.59
N LEU A 215 -4.06 -5.48 -14.48
CA LEU A 215 -4.78 -6.57 -13.80
C LEU A 215 -5.70 -6.07 -12.68
N MET A 216 -5.90 -4.75 -12.55
CA MET A 216 -6.72 -4.11 -11.51
C MET A 216 -6.35 -4.57 -10.08
N GLY A 217 -5.06 -4.83 -9.84
CA GLY A 217 -4.56 -5.28 -8.55
C GLY A 217 -4.97 -6.69 -8.14
N ASN A 218 -5.29 -7.56 -9.09
CA ASN A 218 -5.59 -8.96 -8.80
C ASN A 218 -4.39 -9.64 -8.12
N PRO A 219 -4.52 -10.04 -6.84
CA PRO A 219 -3.39 -10.52 -6.03
C PRO A 219 -2.86 -11.88 -6.48
N GLU A 220 -3.65 -12.67 -7.20
CA GLU A 220 -3.26 -13.99 -7.71
C GLU A 220 -2.38 -13.87 -8.96
N LYS A 221 -2.62 -12.85 -9.79
CA LYS A 221 -2.02 -12.74 -11.13
C LYS A 221 -0.91 -11.71 -11.26
N CYS A 222 -0.87 -10.72 -10.37
CA CYS A 222 0.05 -9.60 -10.53
C CYS A 222 1.54 -9.98 -10.35
N LEU A 223 1.82 -11.12 -9.70
CA LEU A 223 3.17 -11.64 -9.51
C LEU A 223 3.62 -12.60 -10.62
N GLU A 224 2.71 -13.32 -11.28
CA GLU A 224 3.02 -14.38 -12.25
C GLU A 224 4.07 -13.98 -13.30
N PRO A 225 4.06 -12.78 -13.91
CA PRO A 225 5.05 -12.42 -14.93
C PRO A 225 6.47 -12.28 -14.37
N PHE A 226 6.62 -12.14 -13.06
CA PHE A 226 7.88 -11.89 -12.36
C PHE A 226 8.39 -13.14 -11.64
N GLU A 227 7.60 -14.21 -11.53
CA GLU A 227 8.00 -15.47 -10.91
C GLU A 227 8.92 -16.28 -11.84
N LEU A 228 9.92 -16.95 -11.27
CA LEU A 228 10.84 -17.84 -11.99
C LEU A 228 10.38 -19.31 -11.98
N HIS A 229 9.51 -19.67 -11.02
CA HIS A 229 8.97 -21.01 -10.86
C HIS A 229 7.47 -20.91 -10.55
N ALA A 230 6.65 -21.27 -11.53
CA ALA A 230 5.19 -21.43 -11.40
C ALA A 230 4.82 -22.92 -11.40
#